data_AF-A0AAQ4CTK0-F1
#
_entry.id   AF-A0AAQ4CTK0-F1
#
_cell.length_a   1.000
_cell.length_b   1.000
_cell.length_c   1.000
_cell.angle_alpha   90.00
_cell.angle_beta   90.00
_cell.angle_gamma   90.00
#
_symmetry.space_group_name_H-M   'P 1'
#
loop_
_entity.id
_entity.type
_entity.pdbx_description
1 polymer ?
#
loop_
_entity_poly.entity_id
_entity_poly.type
_entity_poly.pdbx_seq_one_letter_code
_entity_poly.pdbx_strand_id
1 'polypeptide(L)' 'MESEIRRLLDKAEDLVERCIECGNLDCDECEEARDLLNEIESKINSLQDKKVARRLSVMLDELESRIENLE' A
#
# COMPACT_ATOMS: atom_id res chain seq x y z
N MET A 1 15.61 5.11 -4.36
CA MET A 1 14.27 5.53 -3.92
C MET A 1 13.19 4.71 -4.60
N GLU A 2 13.07 4.67 -5.93
CA GLU A 2 12.07 3.82 -6.59
C GLU A 2 12.14 2.34 -6.19
N SER A 3 13.33 1.73 -6.17
CA SER A 3 13.50 0.32 -5.77
C SER A 3 13.14 0.04 -4.31
N GLU A 4 13.18 1.04 -3.44
CA GLU A 4 12.76 0.89 -2.03
C GLU A 4 11.23 0.90 -1.95
N ILE A 5 10.59 1.86 -2.62
CA ILE A 5 9.12 1.95 -2.66
C ILE A 5 8.51 0.69 -3.27
N ARG A 6 9.12 0.14 -4.33
CA ARG A 6 8.65 -1.13 -4.92
C ARG A 6 8.69 -2.28 -3.92
N ARG A 7 9.76 -2.42 -3.13
CA ARG A 7 9.83 -3.46 -2.09
C ARG A 7 8.79 -3.27 -1.00
N LEU A 8 8.47 -2.02 -0.67
CA LEU A 8 7.41 -1.72 0.29
C LEU A 8 6.04 -2.06 -0.30
N LEU A 9 5.79 -1.75 -1.57
CA LEU A 9 4.58 -2.15 -2.29
C LEU A 9 4.43 -3.68 -2.35
N ASP A 10 5.50 -4.41 -2.65
CA ASP A 10 5.47 -5.89 -2.64
C ASP A 10 5.08 -6.41 -1.23
N LYS A 11 5.67 -5.83 -0.17
CA LYS A 11 5.33 -6.19 1.22
C LYS A 11 3.89 -5.80 1.59
N ALA A 12 3.42 -4.65 1.09
CA ALA A 12 2.05 -4.19 1.32
C ALA A 12 1.04 -5.11 0.64
N GLU A 13 1.36 -5.63 -0.56
CA GLU A 13 0.52 -6.62 -1.24
C GLU A 13 0.33 -7.88 -0.38
N ASP A 14 1.41 -8.45 0.16
CA ASP A 14 1.34 -9.60 1.08
C ASP A 14 0.49 -9.31 2.32
N LEU A 15 0.60 -8.12 2.90
CA LEU A 15 -0.18 -7.73 4.09
C LEU A 15 -1.66 -7.48 3.76
N VAL A 16 -1.94 -6.85 2.62
CA VAL A 16 -3.31 -6.64 2.11
C VAL A 16 -3.98 -7.99 1.86
N GLU A 17 -3.29 -8.96 1.29
CA GLU A 17 -3.82 -10.32 1.11
C GLU A 17 -4.19 -10.95 2.46
N ARG A 18 -3.31 -10.88 3.45
CA ARG A 18 -3.60 -11.42 4.79
C ARG A 18 -4.74 -10.68 5.49
N CYS A 19 -4.83 -9.36 5.33
CA CYS A 19 -5.95 -8.55 5.82
C CYS A 19 -7.29 -9.01 5.21
N ILE A 20 -7.32 -9.25 3.90
CA ILE A 20 -8.50 -9.80 3.22
C ILE A 20 -8.84 -11.19 3.74
N GLU A 21 -7.83 -12.06 3.93
CA GLU A 21 -8.03 -13.42 4.46
C GLU A 21 -8.56 -13.43 5.91
N CYS A 22 -8.11 -12.46 6.71
CA CYS A 22 -8.59 -12.26 8.07
C CYS A 22 -10.10 -11.90 8.10
N GLY A 23 -10.61 -11.23 7.06
CA GLY A 23 -12.04 -10.94 6.89
C GLY A 23 -12.64 -10.00 7.93
N ASN A 24 -11.79 -9.32 8.70
CA ASN A 24 -12.15 -8.31 9.69
C ASN A 24 -11.17 -7.14 9.59
N LEU A 25 -11.67 -5.92 9.39
CA LEU A 25 -10.85 -4.73 9.24
C LEU A 25 -10.08 -4.32 10.50
N ASP A 26 -10.51 -4.81 11.67
CA ASP A 26 -9.88 -4.54 12.95
C ASP A 26 -8.77 -5.54 13.30
N CYS A 27 -8.36 -6.44 12.39
CA CYS A 27 -7.20 -7.30 12.68
C CYS A 27 -5.88 -6.59 12.46
N ASP A 28 -4.88 -7.09 13.17
CA ASP A 28 -3.52 -6.55 13.20
C ASP A 28 -2.96 -6.41 11.78
N GLU A 29 -3.22 -7.38 10.89
CA GLU A 29 -2.75 -7.34 9.50
C GLU A 29 -3.37 -6.19 8.69
N CYS A 30 -4.63 -5.83 8.94
CA CYS A 30 -5.28 -4.70 8.27
C CYS A 30 -4.77 -3.36 8.78
N GLU A 31 -4.48 -3.25 10.08
CA GLU A 31 -3.85 -2.06 10.67
C GLU A 31 -2.43 -1.89 10.12
N GLU A 32 -1.62 -2.96 10.13
CA GLU A 32 -0.26 -2.95 9.59
C GLU A 32 -0.24 -2.63 8.09
N ALA A 33 -1.21 -3.16 7.32
CA ALA A 33 -1.34 -2.85 5.89
C ALA A 33 -1.64 -1.36 5.67
N ARG A 34 -2.60 -0.79 6.41
CA ARG A 34 -2.97 0.64 6.31
C ARG A 34 -1.80 1.56 6.66
N ASP A 35 -1.08 1.26 7.74
CA ASP A 35 0.10 2.03 8.13
C ASP A 35 1.20 2.00 7.07
N LEU A 36 1.43 0.81 6.48
CA LEU A 36 2.43 0.66 5.42
C LEU A 36 2.03 1.40 4.14
N LEU A 37 0.75 1.34 3.74
CA LEU A 37 0.23 2.07 2.58
C LEU A 37 0.40 3.59 2.76
N ASN A 38 0.10 4.12 3.95
CA ASN A 38 0.34 5.53 4.30
C ASN A 38 1.83 5.91 4.23
N GLU A 39 2.74 5.04 4.71
CA GLU A 39 4.18 5.29 4.59
C GLU A 39 4.62 5.35 3.12
N ILE A 40 4.12 4.42 2.30
CA ILE A 40 4.39 4.36 0.87
C ILE A 40 3.88 5.63 0.18
N GLU A 41 2.67 6.08 0.49
CA GLU A 41 2.08 7.31 -0.05
C GLU A 41 2.99 8.51 0.19
N SER A 42 3.44 8.69 1.44
CA SER A 42 4.35 9.77 1.84
C SER A 42 5.69 9.72 1.08
N LYS A 43 6.24 8.50 0.90
CA LYS A 43 7.47 8.29 0.11
C LYS A 43 7.26 8.59 -1.38
N ILE A 44 6.12 8.21 -1.96
CA ILE A 44 5.77 8.51 -3.36
C ILE A 44 5.62 10.01 -3.56
N ASN A 45 4.89 10.69 -2.67
CA ASN A 45 4.69 12.14 -2.71
C ASN A 45 6.01 12.94 -2.55
N SER A 46 7.01 12.33 -1.91
CA SER A 46 8.36 12.89 -1.77
C SER A 46 9.24 12.71 -3.02
N LEU A 47 8.81 11.94 -4.04
CA LEU A 47 9.59 11.75 -5.27
C LEU A 47 9.56 13.00 -6.16
N GLN A 48 10.75 13.40 -6.62
CA GLN A 48 10.88 14.47 -7.62
C GLN A 48 10.41 14.03 -9.01
N ASP A 49 10.57 12.74 -9.35
CA ASP A 49 10.15 12.20 -10.64
C ASP A 49 8.64 11.93 -10.65
N LYS A 50 7.89 12.88 -11.20
CA LYS A 50 6.42 12.81 -11.29
C LYS A 50 5.92 11.64 -12.13
N LYS A 51 6.70 11.14 -13.10
CA LYS A 51 6.27 10.01 -13.95
C LYS A 51 6.37 8.70 -13.18
N VAL A 52 7.45 8.52 -12.44
CA VAL A 52 7.63 7.38 -11.54
C VAL A 52 6.62 7.45 -10.41
N ALA A 53 6.47 8.61 -9.76
CA ALA A 53 5.49 8.80 -8.69
C ALA A 53 4.08 8.41 -9.14
N ARG A 54 3.63 8.92 -10.29
CA ARG A 54 2.30 8.59 -10.83
C ARG A 54 2.10 7.09 -11.08
N ARG A 55 3.14 6.36 -11.53
CA ARG A 55 3.05 4.91 -11.72
C ARG A 55 2.92 4.17 -10.40
N LEU A 56 3.69 4.59 -9.40
CA LEU A 56 3.67 3.97 -8.07
C LEU A 56 2.35 4.29 -7.35
N SER A 57 1.81 5.51 -7.51
CA SER A 57 0.49 5.87 -6.97
C SER A 57 -0.61 4.97 -7.51
N VAL A 58 -0.60 4.63 -8.80
CA VAL A 58 -1.62 3.70 -9.35
C VAL A 58 -1.57 2.33 -8.65
N MET A 59 -0.36 1.81 -8.39
CA MET A 59 -0.22 0.53 -7.68
C MET A 59 -0.66 0.65 -6.21
N LEU A 60 -0.40 1.80 -5.58
CA LEU A 60 -0.86 2.09 -4.23
C LEU A 60 -2.40 2.17 -4.17
N ASP A 61 -3.02 2.94 -5.07
CA ASP A 61 -4.48 3.11 -5.16
C ASP A 61 -5.18 1.74 -5.35
N GLU A 62 -4.57 0.83 -6.13
CA GLU A 62 -5.07 -0.53 -6.32
C GLU A 62 -5.05 -1.35 -5.01
N LEU A 63 -4.01 -1.20 -4.20
CA LEU A 63 -3.91 -1.89 -2.90
C LEU A 63 -4.86 -1.28 -1.85
N GLU A 64 -4.98 0.05 -1.80
CA GLU A 64 -5.92 0.75 -0.92
C GLU A 64 -7.36 0.35 -1.24
N SER A 65 -7.73 0.37 -2.52
CA SER A 65 -9.06 -0.05 -2.98
C SER A 65 -9.39 -1.48 -2.55
N ARG A 66 -8.41 -2.39 -2.49
CA ARG A 66 -8.64 -3.77 -2.04
C ARG A 66 -9.02 -3.85 -0.56
N ILE A 67 -8.39 -3.03 0.29
CA ILE A 67 -8.75 -2.94 1.72
C ILE A 67 -10.10 -2.25 1.88
N GLU A 68 -10.34 -1.14 1.18
CA GLU A 68 -11.61 -0.40 1.27
C GLU A 68 -12.82 -1.26 0.83
N ASN A 69 -12.63 -2.21 -0.10
CA ASN A 69 -13.71 -3.14 -0.47
C ASN A 69 -14.08 -4.16 0.63
N LEU A 70 -13.34 -4.21 1.74
CA LEU A 70 -13.72 -4.97 2.93
C LEU A 70 -14.62 -4.16 3.88
N GLU A 71 -14.68 -2.82 3.74
CA GLU A 71 -15.60 -1.91 4.48
C GLU A 71 -17.02 -1.94 3.92
#